data_AF-A0A971VA96-F1
#
_entry.id   AF-A0A971VA96-F1
#
_cell.length_a   1.000
_cell.length_b   1.000
_cell.length_c   1.000
_cell.angle_alpha   90.00
_cell.angle_beta   90.00
_cell.angle_gamma   90.00
#
_symmetry.space_group_name_H-M   'P 1'
#
loop_
_entity.id
_entity.type
_entity.pdbx_description
1 polymer ?
#
loop_
_entity_poly.entity_id
_entity_poly.type
_entity_poly.pdbx_seq_one_letter_code
_entity_poly.pdbx_strand_id
1 'polypeptide(L)'
;MKKVLGLVLAVFLIIGVLAACASSGDKGSQDQGKGTEPVAYKDGTYQAEEPDFDDHGWKAQIQIKVEGGKITDVTYDEVNEEGLKKSEDEEYHNNFKEQKDVDLLDAFGKLQ
;
A
#
# COMPACT_ATOMS: atom_id res chain seq x y z
N MET A 1 -31.69 37.02 4.56
CA MET A 1 -30.92 37.11 5.82
C MET A 1 -31.78 36.47 6.92
N LYS A 2 -31.92 35.15 7.04
CA LYS A 2 -30.96 34.05 7.31
C LYS A 2 -30.45 33.93 8.75
N LYS A 3 -30.99 34.66 9.72
CA LYS A 3 -30.50 34.60 11.12
C LYS A 3 -31.62 34.45 12.14
N VAL A 4 -32.44 33.41 12.01
CA VAL A 4 -33.33 33.00 13.12
C VAL A 4 -33.58 31.49 13.20
N LEU A 5 -32.95 30.67 12.35
CA LEU A 5 -33.22 29.22 12.29
C LEU A 5 -32.21 28.36 13.07
N GLY A 6 -31.23 28.98 13.76
CA GLY A 6 -30.10 28.27 14.37
C GLY A 6 -30.25 27.88 15.85
N LEU A 7 -31.33 28.27 16.54
CA LEU A 7 -31.38 28.18 18.01
C LEU A 7 -32.38 27.14 18.57
N VAL A 8 -33.04 26.34 17.72
CA VAL A 8 -34.04 25.34 18.17
C VAL A 8 -33.52 23.89 18.05
N LEU A 9 -32.40 23.64 17.39
CA LEU A 9 -31.87 22.28 17.18
C LEU A 9 -30.83 21.82 18.23
N ALA A 10 -30.65 22.56 19.32
CA ALA A 10 -29.67 22.25 20.37
C ALA A 10 -30.26 21.55 21.61
N VAL A 11 -31.55 21.20 21.60
CA VAL A 11 -32.28 20.68 22.78
C VAL A 11 -32.58 19.16 22.68
N PHE A 12 -32.27 18.49 21.56
CA PHE A 12 -32.69 17.10 21.32
C PHE A 12 -31.60 16.00 21.36
N LEU A 13 -30.37 16.29 21.80
CA LEU A 13 -29.26 15.31 21.80
C LEU A 13 -28.62 15.07 23.17
N ILE A 14 -29.42 15.11 24.25
CA ILE A 14 -28.96 14.85 25.64
C ILE A 14 -29.62 13.60 26.25
N ILE A 15 -30.16 12.67 25.45
CA ILE A 15 -30.72 11.41 25.96
C ILE A 15 -29.96 10.25 25.32
N GLY A 16 -28.98 9.70 26.04
CA GLY A 16 -28.25 8.52 25.55
C GLY A 16 -26.99 8.09 26.32
N VAL A 17 -26.61 8.76 27.41
CA VAL A 17 -25.58 8.24 28.33
C VAL A 17 -26.31 7.72 29.56
N LEU A 18 -26.33 6.40 29.77
CA LEU A 18 -26.41 5.69 31.07
C LEU A 18 -26.63 4.18 30.87
N ALA A 19 -25.57 3.45 30.51
CA ALA A 19 -25.47 2.01 30.78
C ALA A 19 -23.98 1.59 30.78
N ALA A 20 -23.20 2.20 31.66
CA ALA A 20 -21.84 1.76 31.97
C ALA A 20 -21.68 1.82 33.49
N CYS A 21 -21.80 0.65 34.15
CA CYS A 21 -20.95 0.22 35.26
C CYS A 21 -21.43 -1.15 35.81
N ALA A 22 -20.42 -1.95 36.17
CA ALA A 22 -20.44 -3.08 37.10
C ALA A 22 -20.85 -4.47 36.59
N SER A 23 -19.84 -5.18 36.06
CA SER A 23 -19.51 -6.55 36.51
C SER A 23 -18.10 -6.89 36.03
N SER A 24 -17.09 -6.53 36.83
CA SER A 24 -15.74 -7.09 36.70
C SER A 24 -15.79 -8.57 37.03
N GLY A 25 -15.68 -9.40 36.00
CA GLY A 25 -15.34 -10.81 36.09
C GLY A 25 -14.14 -11.05 35.20
N ASP A 26 -12.97 -11.12 35.82
CA ASP A 26 -11.72 -11.62 35.24
C ASP A 26 -12.00 -12.96 34.53
N LYS A 27 -11.92 -12.94 33.20
CA LYS A 27 -11.77 -14.14 32.37
C LYS A 27 -10.76 -13.81 31.28
N GLY A 28 -9.68 -14.57 31.32
CA GLY A 28 -8.47 -14.38 30.55
C GLY A 28 -8.71 -14.17 29.07
N SER A 29 -7.70 -13.54 28.46
CA SER A 29 -7.51 -13.40 27.04
C SER A 29 -7.82 -14.72 26.32
N GLN A 30 -9.04 -14.78 25.79
CA GLN A 30 -9.41 -15.74 24.78
C GLN A 30 -9.03 -15.10 23.46
N ASP A 31 -7.95 -15.61 22.88
CA ASP A 31 -7.64 -15.52 21.46
C ASP A 31 -8.88 -15.93 20.66
N GLN A 32 -9.71 -14.94 20.31
CA GLN A 32 -10.74 -15.08 19.30
C GLN A 32 -10.07 -14.86 17.96
N GLY A 33 -9.54 -15.96 17.41
CA GLY A 33 -9.31 -16.10 15.98
C GLY A 33 -10.61 -15.82 15.22
N LYS A 34 -10.87 -14.55 14.95
CA LYS A 34 -11.81 -14.11 13.93
C LYS A 34 -11.18 -14.53 12.62
N GLY A 35 -11.70 -15.62 12.03
CA GLY A 35 -11.26 -16.12 10.74
C GLY A 35 -11.10 -14.96 9.76
N THR A 36 -9.86 -14.69 9.38
CA THR A 36 -9.57 -13.80 8.25
C THR A 36 -10.04 -14.56 7.03
N GLU A 37 -11.29 -14.33 6.62
CA GLU A 37 -11.69 -14.63 5.25
C GLU A 37 -10.63 -13.99 4.34
N PRO A 38 -9.96 -14.76 3.46
CA PRO A 38 -8.95 -14.20 2.59
C PRO A 38 -9.61 -13.11 1.74
N VAL A 39 -9.16 -11.88 1.91
CA VAL A 39 -9.57 -10.78 1.04
C VAL A 39 -9.14 -11.16 -0.37
N ALA A 40 -10.12 -11.45 -1.24
CA ALA A 40 -9.88 -11.73 -2.64
C ALA A 40 -9.83 -10.41 -3.41
N TYR A 41 -8.73 -10.17 -4.13
CA TYR A 41 -8.63 -9.03 -5.04
C TYR A 41 -9.56 -9.22 -6.23
N LYS A 42 -9.92 -8.13 -6.91
CA LYS A 42 -10.61 -8.25 -8.20
C LYS A 42 -9.58 -8.67 -9.24
N ASP A 43 -9.97 -9.62 -10.09
CA ASP A 43 -9.12 -10.04 -11.21
C ASP A 43 -8.91 -8.86 -12.17
N GLY A 44 -7.71 -8.77 -12.72
CA GLY A 44 -7.33 -7.71 -13.64
C GLY A 44 -5.83 -7.43 -13.68
N THR A 45 -5.45 -6.52 -14.58
CA THR A 45 -4.10 -5.96 -14.64
C THR A 45 -4.16 -4.53 -14.13
N TYR A 46 -3.33 -4.23 -13.14
CA TYR A 46 -3.22 -2.93 -12.50
C TYR A 46 -1.85 -2.34 -12.83
N GLN A 47 -1.82 -1.06 -13.17
CA GLN A 47 -0.58 -0.35 -13.48
C GLN A 47 -0.52 0.95 -12.67
N ALA A 48 0.67 1.31 -12.24
CA ALA A 48 0.97 2.61 -11.65
C ALA A 48 2.36 3.07 -12.10
N GLU A 49 2.52 4.37 -12.21
CA GLU A 49 3.77 5.03 -12.56
C GLU A 49 3.89 6.31 -11.72
N GLU A 50 5.11 6.67 -11.33
CA GLU A 50 5.37 7.97 -10.71
C GLU A 50 5.13 9.11 -11.71
N PRO A 51 4.56 10.24 -11.27
CA PRO A 51 4.21 11.33 -12.17
C PRO A 51 5.43 12.09 -12.69
N ASP A 52 6.51 12.10 -11.92
CA ASP A 52 7.72 12.88 -12.16
C ASP A 52 8.95 11.97 -12.02
N PHE A 53 10.04 12.33 -12.70
CA PHE A 53 11.35 11.71 -12.49
C PHE A 53 11.95 12.19 -11.15
N ASP A 54 12.69 11.30 -10.49
CA ASP A 54 13.45 11.61 -9.29
C ASP A 54 14.68 12.48 -9.61
N ASP A 55 15.40 12.89 -8.56
CA ASP A 55 16.61 13.72 -8.70
C ASP A 55 17.76 13.02 -9.48
N HIS A 56 17.62 11.72 -9.78
CA HIS A 56 18.56 10.92 -10.55
C HIS A 56 18.05 10.64 -11.98
N GLY A 57 16.91 11.20 -12.37
CA GLY A 57 16.34 11.05 -13.71
C GLY A 57 15.60 9.72 -13.94
N TRP A 58 15.15 9.05 -12.88
CA TRP A 58 14.41 7.78 -12.96
C TRP A 58 12.99 7.94 -12.41
N LYS A 59 12.02 7.21 -12.96
CA LYS A 59 10.67 7.11 -12.38
C LYS A 59 10.25 5.66 -12.27
N ALA A 60 9.60 5.29 -11.18
CA ALA A 60 9.12 3.93 -10.98
C ALA A 60 7.86 3.62 -11.79
N GLN A 61 7.80 2.40 -12.33
CA GLN A 61 6.61 1.80 -12.93
C GLN A 61 6.38 0.40 -12.35
N ILE A 62 5.10 0.05 -12.14
CA ILE A 62 4.70 -1.26 -11.66
C ILE A 62 3.47 -1.76 -12.40
N GLN A 63 3.48 -3.05 -12.75
CA GLN A 63 2.33 -3.79 -13.23
C GLN A 63 2.07 -4.99 -12.32
N ILE A 64 0.81 -5.16 -11.90
CA ILE A 64 0.36 -6.28 -11.06
C ILE A 64 -0.75 -7.01 -11.81
N LYS A 65 -0.63 -8.33 -11.94
CA LYS A 65 -1.67 -9.19 -12.47
C LYS A 65 -2.36 -9.94 -11.34
N VAL A 66 -3.68 -9.88 -11.30
CA VAL A 66 -4.52 -10.61 -10.35
C VAL A 66 -5.39 -11.62 -11.10
N GLU A 67 -5.32 -12.89 -10.70
CA GLU A 67 -6.15 -13.98 -11.21
C GLU A 67 -6.64 -14.86 -10.07
N GLY A 68 -7.93 -15.21 -10.07
CA GLY A 68 -8.53 -16.00 -8.98
C GLY A 68 -8.44 -15.30 -7.62
N GLY A 69 -8.47 -13.97 -7.62
CA GLY A 69 -8.35 -13.13 -6.43
C GLY A 69 -6.96 -13.11 -5.78
N LYS A 70 -5.92 -13.60 -6.47
CA LYS A 70 -4.53 -13.62 -6.01
C LYS A 70 -3.63 -12.89 -7.00
N ILE A 71 -2.58 -12.27 -6.50
CA ILE A 71 -1.52 -11.72 -7.35
C ILE A 71 -0.78 -12.90 -8.00
N THR A 72 -0.75 -12.97 -9.33
CA THR A 72 -0.06 -14.01 -10.09
C THR A 72 1.21 -13.53 -10.77
N ASP A 73 1.33 -12.21 -10.99
CA ASP A 73 2.53 -11.61 -11.57
C ASP A 73 2.73 -10.19 -11.02
N VAL A 74 3.99 -9.81 -10.83
CA VAL A 74 4.40 -8.44 -10.51
C VAL A 74 5.62 -8.11 -11.36
N THR A 75 5.51 -7.06 -12.17
CA THR A 75 6.64 -6.48 -12.90
C THR A 75 6.89 -5.09 -12.33
N TYR A 76 8.12 -4.81 -11.93
CA TYR A 76 8.55 -3.49 -11.45
C TYR A 76 9.82 -3.08 -12.17
N ASP A 77 9.91 -1.82 -12.53
CA ASP A 77 11.13 -1.22 -13.05
C ASP A 77 11.17 0.28 -12.74
N GLU A 78 12.32 0.89 -12.97
CA GLU A 78 12.45 2.33 -13.08
C GLU A 78 12.90 2.68 -14.49
N VAL A 79 12.31 3.71 -15.09
CA VAL A 79 12.68 4.16 -16.45
C VAL A 79 13.25 5.56 -16.40
N ASN A 80 14.27 5.80 -17.22
CA ASN A 80 14.83 7.13 -17.38
C ASN A 80 14.09 7.95 -18.45
N GLU A 81 14.49 9.21 -18.65
CA GLU A 81 13.89 10.11 -19.64
C GLU A 81 13.97 9.58 -21.09
N GLU A 82 14.91 8.69 -21.38
CA GLU A 82 15.09 8.05 -22.69
C GLU A 82 14.23 6.78 -22.85
N GLY A 83 13.54 6.36 -21.78
CA GLY A 83 12.75 5.13 -21.75
C GLY A 83 13.59 3.86 -21.54
N LEU A 84 14.89 3.98 -21.24
CA LEU A 84 15.71 2.85 -20.82
C LEU A 84 15.28 2.41 -19.42
N LYS A 85 15.13 1.10 -19.24
CA LYS A 85 14.85 0.49 -17.94
C LYS A 85 16.12 0.35 -17.14
N LYS A 86 16.03 0.66 -15.86
CA LYS A 86 17.14 0.56 -14.90
C LYS A 86 17.59 -0.87 -14.72
N SER A 87 16.67 -1.82 -14.79
CA SER A 87 16.97 -3.27 -14.75
C SER A 87 17.73 -3.78 -15.99
N GLU A 88 17.77 -2.99 -17.06
CA GLU A 88 18.46 -3.29 -18.32
C GLU A 88 19.70 -2.38 -18.53
N ASP A 89 19.98 -1.46 -17.59
CA ASP A 89 21.07 -0.48 -17.68
C ASP A 89 22.39 -1.05 -17.13
N GLU A 90 23.27 -1.49 -18.03
CA GLU A 90 24.59 -2.02 -17.69
C GLU A 90 25.48 -1.00 -16.95
N GLU A 91 25.39 0.29 -17.29
CA GLU A 91 26.18 1.32 -16.64
C GLU A 91 25.73 1.51 -15.20
N TYR A 92 24.42 1.55 -14.96
CA TYR A 92 23.86 1.60 -13.61
C TYR A 92 24.31 0.41 -12.76
N HIS A 93 24.23 -0.81 -13.31
CA HIS A 93 24.66 -2.01 -12.59
C HIS A 93 26.15 -1.99 -12.22
N ASN A 94 27.01 -1.57 -13.15
CA ASN A 94 28.45 -1.49 -12.91
C ASN A 94 28.77 -0.44 -11.84
N ASN A 95 28.17 0.76 -11.94
CA ASN A 95 28.35 1.83 -10.97
C ASN A 95 27.82 1.43 -9.58
N PHE A 96 26.68 0.74 -9.51
CA PHE A 96 26.13 0.25 -8.24
C PHE A 96 27.05 -0.79 -7.60
N LYS A 97 27.57 -1.74 -8.39
CA LYS A 97 28.51 -2.75 -7.91
C LYS A 97 29.80 -2.13 -7.39
N GLU A 98 30.37 -1.15 -8.09
CA GLU A 98 31.57 -0.45 -7.63
C GLU A 98 31.35 0.32 -6.32
N GLN A 99 30.20 0.99 -6.19
CA GLN A 99 29.92 1.82 -5.01
C GLN A 99 29.41 1.04 -3.80
N LYS A 100 28.70 -0.07 -4.03
CA LYS A 100 27.98 -0.81 -2.98
C LYS A 100 28.52 -2.22 -2.74
N ASP A 101 29.44 -2.70 -3.58
CA ASP A 101 29.93 -4.08 -3.56
C ASP A 101 28.80 -5.12 -3.63
N VAL A 102 27.78 -4.81 -4.44
CA VAL A 102 26.59 -5.64 -4.65
C VAL A 102 26.33 -5.79 -6.14
N ASP A 103 26.28 -7.04 -6.61
CA ASP A 103 25.87 -7.37 -7.97
C ASP A 103 24.34 -7.45 -8.04
N LEU A 104 23.71 -6.42 -8.60
CA LEU A 104 22.25 -6.30 -8.64
C LEU A 104 21.60 -7.46 -9.39
N LEU A 105 22.19 -7.91 -10.50
CA LEU A 105 21.62 -9.00 -11.31
C LEU A 105 21.68 -10.33 -10.57
N ASP A 106 22.78 -10.61 -9.87
CA ASP A 106 22.88 -11.79 -8.99
C ASP A 106 21.90 -11.70 -7.80
N ALA A 107 21.75 -10.51 -7.20
CA ALA A 107 20.81 -10.31 -6.09
C ALA A 107 19.36 -10.53 -6.52
N PHE A 108 18.94 -9.97 -7.66
CA PHE A 108 17.59 -10.18 -8.21
C PHE A 108 17.37 -11.64 -8.61
N GLY A 109 18.35 -12.27 -9.24
CA GLY A 109 18.26 -13.68 -9.64
C GLY A 109 18.04 -14.65 -8.47
N LYS A 110 18.45 -14.30 -7.25
CA LYS A 110 18.22 -15.12 -6.03
C LYS A 110 16.82 -14.98 -5.43
N LEU A 111 16.06 -13.97 -5.84
CA LEU A 111 14.73 -13.69 -5.30
C LEU A 111 13.60 -14.32 -6.13
N GLN A 112 13.90 -14.78 -7.35
CA GLN A 112 12.99 -15.46 -8.26
C GLN A 112 12.98 -16.97 -8.02
#